data_AF-A0A7C4ZT33-F1
#
_entry.id   AF-A0A7C4ZT33-F1
#
_cell.length_a   1.000
_cell.length_b   1.000
_cell.length_c   1.000
_cell.angle_alpha   90.00
_cell.angle_beta   90.00
_cell.angle_gamma   90.00
#
_symmetry.space_group_name_H-M   'P 1'
#
loop_
_entity.id
_entity.type
_entity.pdbx_description
1 polymer ?
#
loop_
_entity_poly.entity_id
_entity_poly.type
_entity_poly.pdbx_seq_one_letter_code
_entity_poly.pdbx_strand_id
1 'polypeptide(L)'
;LIECKTYRFRGHFEGDPKRGGTYRGEAEMMEWEKRCPIKNFKVKLIENGVLTEAEAEEIQQKCAEEIQEAVKFAKDSAHPSPEDVLEDVFISL
;
A
#
# COMPACT_ATOMS: atom_id res chain seq x y z
N LEU A 1 -15.69 -12.06 -18.31
CA LEU A 1 -14.81 -12.36 -17.16
C LEU A 1 -13.44 -11.76 -17.46
N ILE A 2 -12.83 -11.06 -16.50
CA ILE A 2 -11.48 -10.49 -16.62
C ILE A 2 -10.64 -11.06 -15.46
N GLU A 3 -9.43 -11.55 -15.77
CA GLU A 3 -8.46 -12.02 -14.78
C GLU A 3 -7.24 -11.07 -14.76
N CYS A 4 -7.06 -10.34 -13.65
CA CYS A 4 -5.93 -9.43 -13.48
C CYS A 4 -4.80 -10.12 -12.70
N LYS A 5 -3.87 -10.75 -13.41
CA LYS A 5 -2.72 -11.44 -12.80
C LYS A 5 -1.79 -10.44 -12.11
N THR A 6 -1.62 -10.60 -10.80
CA THR A 6 -0.81 -9.70 -9.95
C THR A 6 -0.02 -10.49 -8.90
N TYR A 7 0.75 -9.78 -8.08
CA TYR A 7 1.57 -10.36 -7.02
C TYR A 7 1.44 -9.60 -5.70
N ARG A 8 1.35 -10.35 -4.59
CA ARG A 8 1.38 -9.78 -3.24
C ARG A 8 2.81 -9.75 -2.73
N PHE A 9 3.44 -8.59 -2.71
CA PHE A 9 4.85 -8.46 -2.28
C PHE A 9 5.07 -8.77 -0.79
N ARG A 10 4.06 -8.56 0.06
CA ARG A 10 4.10 -8.88 1.49
C ARG A 10 3.50 -10.26 1.78
N GLY A 11 3.58 -10.67 3.06
CA GLY A 11 2.90 -11.87 3.56
C GLY A 11 1.38 -11.75 3.47
N HIS A 12 0.66 -12.80 3.86
CA HIS A 12 -0.80 -12.79 3.87
C HIS A 12 -1.37 -11.80 4.89
N PHE A 13 -0.63 -11.60 5.98
CA PHE A 13 -0.93 -10.65 7.05
C PHE A 13 0.40 -10.13 7.63
N GLU A 14 0.35 -9.16 8.54
CA GLU A 14 1.57 -8.53 9.08
C GLU A 14 2.44 -9.48 9.92
N GLY A 15 1.85 -10.48 10.57
CA GLY A 15 2.59 -11.47 11.36
C GLY A 15 3.23 -12.59 10.54
N ASP A 16 3.12 -12.58 9.21
CA ASP A 16 3.62 -13.65 8.37
C ASP A 16 5.16 -13.62 8.28
N PRO A 17 5.87 -14.69 8.69
CA PRO A 17 7.32 -14.69 8.79
C PRO A 17 7.96 -14.52 7.41
N LYS A 18 9.09 -13.80 7.39
CA LYS A 18 9.86 -13.50 6.16
C LYS A 18 8.99 -12.93 5.03
N ARG A 19 7.93 -12.16 5.37
CA ARG A 19 6.96 -11.64 4.40
C ARG A 19 6.38 -12.75 3.52
N GLY A 20 6.14 -13.95 4.06
CA GLY A 20 5.65 -15.11 3.30
C GLY A 20 6.72 -15.89 2.53
N GLY A 21 8.01 -15.66 2.83
CA GLY A 21 9.14 -16.43 2.27
C GLY A 21 9.32 -17.83 2.87
N THR A 22 8.48 -18.25 3.82
CA THR A 22 8.45 -19.63 4.32
C THR A 22 7.75 -20.59 3.37
N TYR A 23 6.89 -20.06 2.48
CA TYR A 23 6.09 -20.85 1.53
C TYR A 23 6.20 -20.33 0.08
N ARG A 24 7.11 -19.38 -0.19
CA ARG A 24 7.40 -18.83 -1.52
C ARG A 24 8.88 -18.77 -1.78
N GLY A 25 9.28 -18.99 -3.03
CA GLY A 25 10.67 -18.88 -3.43
C GLY A 25 11.11 -17.41 -3.52
N GLU A 26 12.31 -17.10 -3.03
CA GLU A 26 12.87 -15.75 -3.15
C GLU A 26 13.04 -15.32 -4.61
N ALA A 27 13.46 -16.23 -5.49
CA ALA A 27 13.60 -15.98 -6.92
C ALA A 27 12.27 -15.58 -7.58
N GLU A 28 11.16 -16.21 -7.18
CA GLU A 28 9.82 -15.86 -7.65
C GLU A 28 9.46 -14.43 -7.20
N MET A 29 9.64 -14.13 -5.91
CA MET A 29 9.35 -12.79 -5.37
C MET A 29 10.16 -11.70 -6.08
N MET A 30 11.46 -11.91 -6.28
CA MET A 30 12.33 -10.95 -6.99
C MET A 30 11.92 -10.76 -8.45
N GLU A 31 11.51 -11.82 -9.14
CA GLU A 31 11.04 -11.72 -10.52
C GLU A 31 9.76 -10.88 -10.62
N TRP A 32 8.85 -11.01 -9.66
CA TRP A 32 7.66 -10.17 -9.60
C TRP A 32 7.93 -8.73 -9.18
N GLU A 33 8.95 -8.46 -8.36
CA GLU A 33 9.35 -7.09 -8.01
C GLU A 33 9.80 -6.28 -9.24
N LYS A 34 10.45 -6.93 -10.23
CA LYS A 34 10.78 -6.30 -11.52
C LYS A 34 9.53 -5.89 -12.32
N ARG A 35 8.39 -6.50 -12.02
CA ARG A 35 7.09 -6.23 -12.67
C ARG A 35 6.25 -5.23 -11.88
N CYS A 36 6.85 -4.52 -10.91
CA CYS A 36 6.15 -3.51 -10.12
C CYS A 36 5.43 -2.50 -11.03
N PRO A 37 4.08 -2.40 -10.95
CA PRO A 37 3.31 -1.58 -11.87
C PRO A 37 3.63 -0.08 -11.70
N ILE A 38 3.91 0.37 -10.48
CA ILE A 38 4.26 1.77 -10.19
C ILE A 38 5.59 2.13 -10.86
N LYS A 39 6.64 1.32 -10.66
CA LYS A 39 7.96 1.56 -11.27
C LYS A 39 7.88 1.55 -12.80
N ASN A 40 7.23 0.54 -13.37
CA ASN A 40 7.15 0.38 -14.81
C ASN A 40 6.29 1.46 -15.46
N PHE A 41 5.22 1.91 -14.79
CA PHE A 41 4.40 3.00 -15.30
C PHE A 41 5.11 4.36 -15.21
N LYS A 42 5.86 4.62 -14.12
CA LYS A 42 6.73 5.82 -14.02
C LYS A 42 7.68 5.89 -15.22
N VAL A 43 8.42 4.80 -15.49
CA VAL A 43 9.34 4.73 -16.64
C VAL A 43 8.61 5.03 -17.95
N LYS A 44 7.47 4.38 -18.18
CA LYS A 44 6.67 4.60 -19.38
C LYS A 44 6.22 6.06 -19.52
N LEU A 45 5.79 6.72 -18.45
CA LEU A 45 5.36 8.12 -18.52
C LEU A 45 6.52 9.06 -18.84
N ILE A 46 7.71 8.79 -18.29
CA ILE A 46 8.92 9.57 -18.56
C ILE A 46 9.37 9.40 -20.02
N GLU A 47 9.41 8.17 -20.51
CA GLU A 47 9.75 7.88 -21.91
C GLU A 47 8.80 8.55 -22.91
N ASN A 48 7.54 8.74 -22.52
CA ASN A 48 6.53 9.41 -23.35
C ASN A 48 6.46 10.94 -23.11
N GLY A 49 7.33 11.50 -22.28
CA GLY A 49 7.36 12.94 -21.98
C GLY A 49 6.13 13.47 -21.22
N VAL A 50 5.36 12.58 -20.58
CA VAL A 50 4.16 12.93 -19.79
C VAL A 50 4.53 13.31 -18.36
N LEU A 51 5.66 12.77 -17.87
CA LEU A 51 6.16 12.97 -16.52
C LEU A 51 7.67 13.21 -16.58
N THR A 52 8.20 14.09 -15.75
CA THR A 52 9.65 14.23 -15.55
C THR A 52 10.10 13.50 -14.30
N GLU A 53 11.40 13.23 -14.17
CA GLU A 53 11.96 12.66 -12.94
C GLU A 53 11.68 13.55 -11.71
N ALA A 54 11.78 14.87 -11.87
CA ALA A 54 11.53 15.84 -10.80
C ALA A 54 10.07 15.82 -10.34
N GLU A 55 9.11 15.80 -11.28
CA GLU A 55 7.68 15.69 -10.94
C GLU A 55 7.36 14.34 -10.28
N ALA A 56 7.98 13.25 -10.73
CA ALA A 56 7.81 11.94 -10.12
C ALA A 56 8.31 11.91 -8.67
N GLU A 57 9.45 12.55 -8.40
CA GLU A 57 10.01 12.68 -7.06
C GLU A 57 9.13 13.57 -6.17
N GLU A 58 8.62 14.69 -6.71
CA GLU A 58 7.70 15.57 -5.99
C GLU A 58 6.41 14.84 -5.57
N ILE A 59 5.83 14.03 -6.47
CA ILE A 59 4.65 13.22 -6.16
C ILE A 59 4.98 12.22 -5.04
N GLN A 60 6.13 11.55 -5.12
CA GLN A 60 6.53 10.58 -4.11
C GLN A 60 6.72 11.24 -2.73
N GLN A 61 7.30 12.43 -2.69
CA GLN A 61 7.48 13.20 -1.47
C GLN A 61 6.14 13.61 -0.86
N LYS A 62 5.22 14.14 -1.68
CA LYS A 62 3.85 14.49 -1.22
C LYS A 62 3.11 13.29 -0.65
N CYS A 63 3.16 12.13 -1.32
CA CYS A 63 2.56 10.91 -0.78
C CYS A 63 3.20 10.49 0.56
N ALA A 64 4.51 10.64 0.71
CA ALA A 64 5.19 10.32 1.96
C ALA A 64 4.75 11.25 3.10
N GLU A 65 4.59 12.55 2.82
CA GLU A 65 4.09 13.54 3.78
C GLU A 65 2.64 13.23 4.19
N GLU A 66 1.75 12.98 3.23
CA GLU A 66 0.36 12.60 3.49
C GLU A 66 0.26 11.34 4.37
N ILE A 67 1.08 10.33 4.09
CA ILE A 67 1.15 9.10 4.90
C ILE A 67 1.62 9.42 6.32
N GLN A 68 2.64 10.27 6.48
CA GLN A 68 3.14 10.65 7.81
C GLN A 68 2.08 11.39 8.62
N GLU A 69 1.37 12.33 8.00
CA GLU A 69 0.29 13.08 8.63
C GLU A 69 -0.86 12.15 9.04
N ALA A 70 -1.30 11.26 8.15
CA ALA A 70 -2.35 10.29 8.44
C ALA A 70 -1.96 9.34 9.59
N VAL A 71 -0.73 8.83 9.60
CA VAL A 71 -0.22 7.97 10.67
C VAL A 71 -0.15 8.72 12.00
N LYS A 72 0.29 9.98 11.98
CA LYS A 72 0.32 10.83 13.18
C LYS A 72 -1.09 11.04 13.71
N PHE A 73 -2.03 11.45 12.86
CA PHE A 73 -3.42 11.62 13.23
C PHE A 73 -4.01 10.36 13.85
N ALA A 74 -3.78 9.19 13.25
CA ALA A 74 -4.29 7.92 13.76
C ALA A 74 -3.70 7.54 15.14
N LYS A 75 -2.43 7.86 15.40
CA LYS A 75 -1.77 7.60 16.68
C LYS A 75 -2.18 8.58 17.77
N ASP A 76 -2.41 9.84 17.40
CA ASP A 76 -2.80 10.91 18.32
C ASP A 76 -4.32 10.90 18.60
N SER A 77 -5.09 10.13 17.82
CA SER A 77 -6.53 9.98 18.02
C SER A 77 -6.83 9.30 19.35
N ALA A 78 -7.84 9.81 20.06
CA ALA A 78 -8.31 9.19 21.28
C ALA A 78 -8.82 7.77 20.99
N HIS A 79 -8.57 6.85 21.94
CA HIS A 79 -9.22 5.55 21.92
C HIS A 79 -10.73 5.73 22.07
N PRO A 80 -11.53 4.80 21.50
CA PRO A 80 -12.97 4.77 21.76
C PRO A 80 -13.24 4.60 23.25
N SER A 81 -14.37 5.14 23.70
CA SER A 81 -14.88 4.89 25.04
C SER A 81 -15.35 3.44 25.14
N PRO A 82 -15.37 2.82 26.34
CA PRO A 82 -15.98 1.50 26.51
C PRO A 82 -17.45 1.45 26.07
N GLU A 83 -18.18 2.57 26.19
CA GLU A 83 -19.58 2.69 25.80
C GLU A 83 -19.79 2.53 24.29
N ASP A 84 -18.80 2.93 23.49
CA ASP A 84 -18.83 2.86 22.01
C ASP A 84 -19.01 1.42 21.50
N VAL A 85 -18.72 0.40 22.33
CA VAL A 85 -18.90 -1.02 21.98
C VAL A 85 -20.37 -1.39 21.69
N LEU A 86 -21.32 -0.59 22.18
CA LEU A 86 -22.75 -0.82 22.01
C LEU A 86 -23.34 -0.07 20.80
N GLU A 87 -22.55 0.80 20.17
CA GLU A 87 -22.96 1.53 18.98
C GLU A 87 -23.03 0.60 17.75
N ASP A 88 -23.82 0.98 16.74
CA ASP A 88 -24.02 0.26 15.47
C ASP A 88 -24.55 -1.19 15.55
N VAL A 89 -25.00 -1.64 16.72
CA VAL A 89 -25.63 -2.97 16.88
C VAL A 89 -27.02 -3.02 16.21
N PHE A 90 -27.77 -1.93 16.29
CA PHE A 90 -29.07 -1.75 15.62
C PHE A 90 -29.13 -0.37 14.99
N ILE A 91 -29.93 -0.22 13.93
CA ILE A 91 -30.26 1.10 13.40
C ILE A 91 -31.20 1.82 14.40
N SER A 92 -30.99 3.12 14.60
CA SER A 92 -31.99 3.97 15.27
C SER A 92 -33.05 4.38 14.25
N LEU A 93 -34.32 4.12 14.54
CA LEU A 93 -35.47 4.53 13.71
C LEU A 93 -35.88 5.98 13.98
#